data_AF-A0A257KM06-F1
#
_entry.id   AF-A0A257KM06-F1
#
_cell.length_a   1.000
_cell.length_b   1.000
_cell.length_c   1.000
_cell.angle_alpha   90.00
_cell.angle_beta   90.00
_cell.angle_gamma   90.00
#
_symmetry.space_group_name_H-M   'P 1'
#
loop_
_entity.id
_entity.type
_entity.pdbx_description
1 polymer ?
#
loop_
_entity_poly.entity_id
_entity_poly.type
_entity_poly.pdbx_seq_one_letter_code
_entity_poly.pdbx_strand_id
1 'polypeptide(L)'
;MTTVAVDTPQHSGLGGPLSYTSPAALPPGTLLRVPLGRREVLGIVWPAPAAAAGDAPALDPAALRPVGEVFEAVPPLPPAWLALVDFAAAYYQRGVGELALAVLPPELRKLDAPGLTKRLARLIKKLDKAPARRTAPEAA
;
A
#
# COMPACT_ATOMS: atom_id res chain seq x y z
N MET A 1 -7.87 14.79 2.70
CA MET A 1 -6.48 14.57 2.26
C MET A 1 -6.04 13.22 2.80
N THR A 2 -5.27 12.45 2.03
CA THR A 2 -4.71 11.17 2.48
C THR A 2 -3.24 11.08 2.08
N THR A 3 -2.43 10.43 2.91
CA THR A 3 -1.01 10.23 2.65
C THR A 3 -0.80 8.85 2.04
N VAL A 4 -0.04 8.77 0.95
CA VAL A 4 0.11 7.54 0.17
C VAL A 4 1.59 7.28 -0.08
N ALA A 5 2.06 6.11 0.37
CA ALA A 5 3.38 5.60 0.03
C ALA A 5 3.36 5.05 -1.41
N VAL A 6 4.28 5.54 -2.25
CA VAL A 6 4.45 5.12 -3.65
C VAL A 6 5.94 4.91 -3.94
N ASP A 7 6.25 4.08 -4.93
CA ASP A 7 7.62 3.87 -5.39
C ASP A 7 8.09 5.11 -6.19
N THR A 8 8.76 6.02 -5.49
CA THR A 8 9.34 7.24 -6.05
C THR A 8 10.74 6.95 -6.63
N PRO A 9 11.11 7.58 -7.75
CA PRO A 9 12.46 7.47 -8.28
C PRO A 9 13.51 7.94 -7.27
N GLN A 10 14.62 7.19 -7.19
CA GLN A 10 15.69 7.32 -6.18
C GLN A 10 16.39 8.68 -6.15
N HIS A 11 16.28 9.47 -7.24
CA HIS A 11 16.90 10.80 -7.38
C HIS A 11 15.89 11.97 -7.28
N SER A 12 14.63 11.69 -6.94
CA SER A 12 13.58 12.72 -6.91
C SER A 12 13.62 13.61 -5.66
N GLY A 13 14.43 13.26 -4.64
CA GLY A 13 14.40 13.91 -3.33
C GLY A 13 13.14 13.60 -2.51
N LEU A 14 12.20 12.80 -3.05
CA LEU A 14 10.96 12.41 -2.39
C LEU A 14 11.18 11.11 -1.62
N GLY A 15 11.57 11.21 -0.34
CA GLY A 15 11.82 10.05 0.52
C GLY A 15 10.60 9.53 1.30
N GLY A 16 9.54 10.34 1.38
CA GLY A 16 8.36 10.07 2.21
C GLY A 16 7.06 9.87 1.43
N PRO A 17 5.98 9.44 2.12
CA PRO A 17 4.64 9.37 1.55
C PRO A 17 4.17 10.71 0.96
N LEU A 18 3.42 10.65 -0.13
CA LEU A 18 2.90 11.83 -0.85
C LEU A 18 1.46 12.13 -0.46
N SER A 19 1.05 13.39 -0.52
CA SER A 19 -0.33 13.81 -0.21
C SER A 19 -1.22 13.80 -1.46
N TYR A 20 -2.43 13.26 -1.31
CA TYR A 20 -3.46 13.20 -2.35
C TYR A 20 -4.82 13.67 -1.81
N THR A 21 -5.69 14.14 -2.70
CA THR A 21 -7.10 14.35 -2.37
C THR A 21 -7.84 13.01 -2.45
N SER A 22 -8.77 12.80 -1.52
CA SER A 22 -9.61 11.61 -1.48
C SER A 22 -11.04 12.02 -1.13
N PRO A 23 -12.06 11.48 -1.80
CA PRO A 23 -13.46 11.78 -1.49
C PRO A 23 -13.90 11.18 -0.14
N ALA A 24 -13.19 10.18 0.35
CA ALA A 24 -13.48 9.50 1.62
C ALA A 24 -12.22 9.33 2.47
N ALA A 25 -12.42 9.13 3.78
CA ALA A 25 -11.35 8.69 4.68
C ALA A 25 -11.01 7.23 4.38
N LEU A 26 -9.80 6.98 3.88
CA LEU A 26 -9.31 5.63 3.62
C LEU A 26 -8.48 5.16 4.81
N PRO A 27 -8.69 3.93 5.30
CA PRO A 27 -7.90 3.42 6.41
C PRO A 27 -6.42 3.21 5.99
N PRO A 28 -5.46 3.40 6.90
CA PRO A 28 -4.07 3.05 6.65
C PRO A 28 -3.92 1.58 6.24
N GLY A 29 -3.03 1.32 5.28
CA GLY A 29 -2.82 0.01 4.69
C GLY A 29 -3.71 -0.29 3.48
N THR A 30 -4.67 0.58 3.14
CA THR A 30 -5.48 0.41 1.92
C THR A 30 -4.62 0.52 0.67
N LEU A 31 -4.78 -0.45 -0.24
CA LEU A 31 -4.16 -0.45 -1.57
C LEU A 31 -5.01 0.37 -2.54
N LEU A 32 -4.37 1.20 -3.35
CA LEU A 32 -5.05 2.04 -4.34
C LEU A 32 -4.11 2.43 -5.50
N ARG A 33 -4.67 2.94 -6.60
CA ARG A 33 -3.92 3.55 -7.70
C ARG A 33 -3.84 5.06 -7.49
N VAL A 34 -2.69 5.65 -7.81
CA VAL A 34 -2.49 7.10 -7.76
C VAL A 34 -1.69 7.58 -8.96
N PRO A 35 -1.96 8.82 -9.44
CA PRO A 35 -1.16 9.45 -10.46
C PRO A 35 0.19 9.92 -9.90
N LEU A 36 1.27 9.46 -10.53
CA LEU A 36 2.65 9.88 -10.26
C LEU A 36 3.29 10.36 -11.56
N GLY A 37 3.28 11.68 -11.77
CA GLY A 37 3.71 12.27 -13.04
C GLY A 37 2.74 11.92 -14.17
N ARG A 38 3.21 11.22 -15.21
CA ARG A 38 2.41 10.80 -16.37
C ARG A 38 1.84 9.37 -16.27
N ARG A 39 2.19 8.64 -15.21
CA ARG A 39 1.81 7.23 -15.03
C ARG A 39 0.90 7.07 -13.80
N GLU A 40 0.10 6.01 -13.81
CA GLU A 40 -0.57 5.53 -12.61
C GLU A 40 0.23 4.40 -11.98
N VAL A 41 0.38 4.46 -10.65
CA VAL A 41 1.16 3.47 -9.88
C VAL A 41 0.32 2.93 -8.73
N LEU A 42 0.68 1.74 -8.25
CA LEU A 42 0.13 1.24 -7.00
C LEU A 42 0.70 2.06 -5.85
N GLY A 43 -0.17 2.46 -4.94
CA GLY A 43 0.18 3.11 -3.69
C GLY A 43 -0.53 2.44 -2.52
N ILE A 44 -0.03 2.75 -1.32
CA ILE A 44 -0.58 2.26 -0.05
C ILE A 44 -0.89 3.48 0.81
N VAL A 45 -2.10 3.57 1.34
CA VAL A 45 -2.42 4.61 2.33
C VAL A 45 -1.51 4.42 3.53
N TRP A 46 -0.73 5.44 3.85
CA TRP A 46 0.23 5.41 4.94
C TRP A 46 -0.27 6.25 6.12
N PRO A 47 0.01 5.85 7.37
CA PRO A 47 -0.24 6.71 8.52
C PRO A 47 0.46 8.05 8.33
N ALA A 48 -0.25 9.14 8.59
CA ALA A 48 0.37 10.46 8.59
C ALA A 48 1.43 10.49 9.72
N PRO A 49 2.66 10.99 9.47
CA PRO A 49 3.67 11.08 10.50
C PRO A 49 3.19 12.00 11.64
N ALA A 50 3.24 11.50 12.88
CA ALA A 50 2.80 12.23 14.06
C ALA A 50 3.54 13.56 14.29
N ALA A 51 4.75 13.70 13.73
CA ALA A 51 5.62 14.87 13.90
C ALA A 51 5.29 16.07 12.98
N ALA A 52 4.35 15.94 12.04
CA ALA A 52 4.11 16.97 11.01
C ALA A 52 2.95 17.94 11.31
N ALA A 53 2.39 17.91 12.52
CA ALA A 53 1.28 18.81 12.89
C ALA A 53 1.73 20.28 13.11
N GLY A 54 3.03 20.55 13.25
CA GLY A 54 3.57 21.89 13.52
C GLY A 54 4.15 22.63 12.30
N ASP A 55 4.84 21.92 11.39
CA ASP A 55 5.68 22.56 10.36
C ASP A 55 5.41 22.07 8.93
N ALA A 56 4.33 21.32 8.69
CA ALA A 56 3.98 20.96 7.31
C ALA A 56 3.54 22.23 6.56
N PRO A 57 4.16 22.57 5.41
CA PRO A 57 3.72 23.70 4.60
C PRO A 57 2.23 23.51 4.29
N ALA A 58 1.46 24.59 4.43
CA ALA A 58 0.05 24.59 4.07
C ALA A 58 -0.08 24.25 2.58
N LEU A 59 -0.33 22.97 2.28
CA LEU A 59 -0.53 22.51 0.91
C LEU A 59 -1.87 23.05 0.43
N ASP A 60 -1.87 23.77 -0.68
CA ASP A 60 -3.10 24.15 -1.36
C ASP A 60 -3.84 22.86 -1.79
N PRO A 61 -5.03 22.58 -1.24
CA PRO A 61 -5.80 21.39 -1.60
C PRO A 61 -6.10 21.32 -3.10
N ALA A 62 -6.18 22.47 -3.81
CA ALA A 62 -6.41 22.53 -5.25
C ALA A 62 -5.20 22.04 -6.08
N ALA A 63 -3.99 22.06 -5.51
CA ALA A 63 -2.78 21.55 -6.16
C ALA A 63 -2.61 20.02 -6.03
N LEU A 64 -3.39 19.38 -5.16
CA LEU A 64 -3.31 17.94 -4.92
C LEU A 64 -4.09 17.16 -5.98
N ARG A 65 -3.45 16.15 -6.54
CA ARG A 65 -4.11 15.19 -7.43
C ARG A 65 -5.05 14.26 -6.64
N PRO A 66 -6.17 13.83 -7.22
CA PRO A 66 -7.04 12.84 -6.60
C PRO A 66 -6.41 11.45 -6.59
N VAL A 67 -6.78 10.65 -5.59
CA VAL A 67 -6.57 9.20 -5.61
C VAL A 67 -7.40 8.56 -6.72
N GLY A 68 -6.88 7.49 -7.32
CA GLY A 68 -7.56 6.69 -8.32
C GLY A 68 -8.30 5.50 -7.70
N GLU A 69 -8.29 4.36 -8.41
CA GLU A 69 -9.03 3.15 -8.04
C GLU A 69 -8.56 2.54 -6.70
N VAL A 70 -9.49 2.25 -5.80
CA VAL A 70 -9.25 1.59 -4.51
C VAL A 70 -9.48 0.08 -4.61
N PHE A 71 -8.60 -0.71 -4.01
CA PHE A 71 -8.60 -2.17 -4.15
C PHE A 71 -9.42 -2.81 -3.01
N GLU A 72 -10.74 -2.70 -3.09
CA GLU A 72 -11.66 -3.11 -2.00
C GLU A 72 -11.68 -4.61 -1.70
N ALA A 73 -11.31 -5.45 -2.68
CA ALA A 73 -11.28 -6.90 -2.50
C ALA A 73 -10.12 -7.39 -1.59
N VAL A 74 -9.19 -6.49 -1.22
CA VAL A 74 -8.09 -6.78 -0.29
C VAL A 74 -8.32 -5.97 0.98
N PRO A 75 -8.34 -6.62 2.17
CA PRO A 75 -8.41 -5.87 3.42
C PRO A 75 -7.17 -4.97 3.55
N PRO A 76 -7.28 -3.82 4.24
CA PRO A 76 -6.13 -2.97 4.51
C PRO A 76 -4.99 -3.75 5.17
N LEU A 77 -3.76 -3.43 4.79
CA LEU A 77 -2.57 -4.05 5.38
C LEU A 77 -2.52 -3.80 6.90
N PRO A 78 -2.17 -4.80 7.72
CA PRO A 78 -2.20 -4.66 9.17
C PRO A 78 -1.26 -3.54 9.68
N PRO A 79 -1.62 -2.84 10.76
CA PRO A 79 -0.77 -1.79 11.34
C PRO A 79 0.65 -2.26 11.71
N ALA A 80 0.78 -3.50 12.21
CA ALA A 80 2.09 -4.09 12.53
C ALA A 80 2.99 -4.26 11.30
N TRP A 81 2.40 -4.52 10.13
CA TRP A 81 3.15 -4.61 8.88
C TRP A 81 3.62 -3.22 8.44
N LEU A 82 2.75 -2.20 8.54
CA LEU A 82 3.12 -0.81 8.22
C LEU A 82 4.29 -0.36 9.09
N ALA A 83 4.22 -0.61 10.42
CA ALA A 83 5.28 -0.30 11.37
C ALA A 83 6.60 -1.03 11.08
N LEU A 84 6.53 -2.30 10.65
CA LEU A 84 7.71 -3.07 10.25
C LEU A 84 8.39 -2.44 9.03
N VAL A 85 7.60 -2.02 8.03
CA VAL A 85 8.13 -1.38 6.83
C VAL A 85 8.73 -0.01 7.16
N ASP A 86 8.10 0.79 8.03
CA ASP A 86 8.67 2.05 8.50
C ASP A 86 10.02 1.84 9.19
N PHE A 87 10.10 0.86 10.10
CA PHE A 87 11.36 0.49 10.76
C PHE A 87 12.42 0.07 9.74
N ALA A 88 12.08 -0.84 8.81
CA ALA A 88 13.03 -1.36 7.85
C ALA A 88 13.48 -0.29 6.83
N ALA A 89 12.58 0.60 6.41
CA ALA A 89 12.90 1.72 5.52
C ALA A 89 13.89 2.67 6.21
N ALA A 90 13.65 3.02 7.47
CA ALA A 90 14.57 3.83 8.26
C ALA A 90 15.92 3.12 8.49
N TYR A 91 15.90 1.83 8.84
CA TYR A 91 17.12 1.07 9.13
C TYR A 91 18.00 0.89 7.89
N TYR A 92 17.41 0.51 6.76
CA TYR A 92 18.13 0.29 5.50
C TYR A 92 18.27 1.56 4.66
N GLN A 93 17.84 2.72 5.18
CA GLN A 93 17.92 4.02 4.50
C GLN A 93 17.30 3.96 3.09
N ARG A 94 16.14 3.31 2.98
CA ARG A 94 15.37 3.18 1.74
C ARG A 94 14.07 3.96 1.85
N GLY A 95 13.52 4.37 0.70
CA GLY A 95 12.20 5.00 0.68
C GLY A 95 11.11 4.04 1.16
N VAL A 96 10.18 4.53 1.98
CA VAL A 96 9.08 3.72 2.53
C VAL A 96 8.25 3.09 1.41
N GLY A 97 7.88 3.86 0.39
CA GLY A 97 7.07 3.35 -0.73
C GLY A 97 7.81 2.35 -1.62
N GLU A 98 9.12 2.55 -1.83
CA GLU A 98 9.97 1.59 -2.55
C GLU A 98 9.98 0.25 -1.80
N LEU A 99 10.31 0.27 -0.50
CA LEU A 99 10.41 -0.94 0.30
C LEU A 99 9.05 -1.63 0.43
N ALA A 100 8.00 -0.88 0.75
CA ALA A 100 6.64 -1.39 0.90
C ALA A 100 6.16 -2.16 -0.34
N LEU A 101 6.37 -1.58 -1.53
CA LEU A 101 5.92 -2.19 -2.77
C LEU A 101 6.82 -3.35 -3.22
N ALA A 102 8.10 -3.34 -2.89
CA ALA A 102 9.03 -4.43 -3.21
C ALA A 102 8.67 -5.74 -2.49
N VAL A 103 8.18 -5.65 -1.25
CA VAL A 103 7.81 -6.83 -0.45
C VAL A 103 6.39 -7.35 -0.71
N LEU A 104 5.58 -6.63 -1.50
CA LEU A 104 4.25 -7.09 -1.91
C LEU A 104 4.33 -8.13 -3.04
N PRO A 105 3.41 -9.13 -3.03
CA PRO A 105 3.20 -10.03 -4.15
C PRO A 105 3.09 -9.28 -5.48
N PRO A 106 3.80 -9.73 -6.54
CA PRO A 106 3.83 -9.03 -7.82
C PRO A 106 2.45 -8.91 -8.47
N GLU A 107 1.51 -9.80 -8.18
CA GLU A 107 0.14 -9.75 -8.67
C GLU A 107 -0.60 -8.50 -8.20
N LEU A 108 -0.38 -8.06 -6.96
CA LEU A 108 -1.00 -6.84 -6.42
C LEU A 108 -0.50 -5.61 -7.17
N ARG A 109 0.74 -5.63 -7.65
CA ARG A 109 1.34 -4.54 -8.43
C ARG A 109 0.87 -4.52 -9.88
N LYS A 110 0.67 -5.70 -10.48
CA LYS A 110 0.38 -5.86 -11.92
C LYS A 110 -1.09 -5.78 -12.28
N LEU A 111 -1.99 -6.26 -11.42
CA LEU A 111 -3.42 -6.32 -11.71
C LEU A 111 -4.12 -4.99 -11.40
N ASP A 112 -5.18 -4.72 -12.15
CA ASP A 112 -6.22 -3.75 -11.82
C ASP A 112 -7.15 -4.31 -10.73
N ALA A 113 -7.96 -3.48 -10.08
CA ALA A 113 -8.83 -3.97 -9.01
C ALA A 113 -9.84 -5.04 -9.47
N PRO A 114 -10.45 -4.96 -10.67
CA PRO A 114 -11.35 -6.00 -11.16
C PRO A 114 -10.63 -7.33 -11.45
N GLY A 115 -9.44 -7.27 -12.04
CA GLY A 115 -8.62 -8.46 -12.31
C GLY A 115 -8.17 -9.13 -11.02
N LEU A 116 -7.79 -8.34 -10.02
CA LEU A 116 -7.42 -8.84 -8.70
C LEU A 116 -8.60 -9.52 -7.99
N THR A 117 -9.77 -8.89 -7.98
CA THR A 117 -11.01 -9.44 -7.40
C THR A 117 -11.33 -10.82 -7.98
N LYS A 118 -11.32 -10.92 -9.32
CA LYS A 118 -11.56 -12.20 -10.01
C LYS A 118 -10.53 -13.26 -9.64
N ARG A 119 -9.25 -12.87 -9.47
CA ARG A 119 -8.18 -13.79 -9.09
C ARG A 119 -8.32 -14.27 -7.65
N LEU A 120 -8.63 -13.36 -6.71
CA LEU A 120 -8.86 -13.69 -5.31
C LEU A 120 -10.02 -14.67 -5.15
N ALA A 121 -11.16 -14.42 -5.81
CA ALA A 121 -12.29 -15.36 -5.80
C ALA A 121 -11.91 -16.77 -6.28
N ARG A 122 -11.06 -16.87 -7.31
CA ARG A 122 -10.53 -18.16 -7.80
C ARG A 122 -9.58 -18.82 -6.79
N LEU A 123 -8.75 -18.06 -6.09
CA LEU A 123 -7.82 -18.58 -5.09
C LEU A 123 -8.55 -19.07 -3.84
N ILE A 124 -9.53 -18.30 -3.35
CA ILE A 124 -10.38 -18.68 -2.21
C ILE A 124 -11.12 -19.99 -2.53
N LYS A 125 -11.79 -20.07 -3.69
CA LYS A 125 -12.45 -21.31 -4.13
C LYS A 125 -11.51 -22.51 -4.22
N LYS A 126 -10.23 -22.29 -4.57
CA LYS A 126 -9.21 -23.35 -4.58
C LYS A 126 -8.77 -23.76 -3.18
N LEU A 127 -8.61 -22.79 -2.26
CA LEU A 127 -8.32 -23.06 -0.86
C LEU A 127 -9.44 -23.88 -0.21
N ASP A 128 -10.70 -23.50 -0.43
CA ASP A 128 -11.87 -24.21 0.13
C ASP A 128 -11.99 -25.64 -0.40
N LYS A 129 -11.53 -25.89 -1.63
CA LYS A 129 -11.54 -27.22 -2.26
C LYS A 129 -10.34 -28.08 -1.85
N ALA A 130 -9.26 -27.49 -1.35
CA ALA A 130 -8.08 -28.24 -0.96
C ALA A 130 -8.39 -29.04 0.32
N PRO A 131 -8.23 -30.37 0.32
CA PRO A 131 -8.44 -31.15 1.55
C PRO A 131 -7.44 -30.70 2.62
N ALA A 132 -7.91 -30.56 3.86
CA ALA A 132 -7.08 -30.20 5.01
C ALA A 132 -5.83 -31.09 5.02
N ARG A 133 -4.66 -30.48 4.76
CA ARG A 133 -3.38 -31.17 4.82
C ARG A 133 -3.27 -31.74 6.24
N ARG A 134 -3.27 -33.08 6.34
CA ARG A 134 -3.09 -33.82 7.61
C ARG A 134 -1.90 -33.21 8.36
N THR A 135 -2.15 -32.79 9.59
CA THR A 135 -1.13 -32.52 10.60
C THR A 135 -0.19 -33.72 10.67
N ALA A 136 1.10 -33.50 10.45
CA ALA A 136 2.10 -34.51 10.74
C ALA A 136 2.04 -34.85 12.23
N PRO A 137 2.18 -36.14 12.62
CA PRO A 137 2.16 -36.51 14.02
C PRO A 137 3.43 -36.02 14.71
N GLU A 138 3.23 -35.59 15.95
CA GLU A 138 4.21 -35.38 17.00
C GLU A 138 5.21 -36.55 17.03
N ALA A 139 6.49 -36.24 16.90
CA ALA A 139 7.58 -37.20 17.05
C ALA A 139 8.34 -36.87 18.35
N ALA A 140 8.03 -37.68 19.35
CA ALA A 140 8.81 -38.15 20.52
C ALA A 140 9.91 -37.26 21.11
#